data_AF-A0A7J3JQY2-F1
#
_entry.id   AF-A0A7J3JQY2-F1
#
_cell.length_a   1.000
_cell.length_b   1.000
_cell.length_c   1.000
_cell.angle_alpha   90.00
_cell.angle_beta   90.00
_cell.angle_gamma   90.00
#
_symmetry.space_group_name_H-M   'P 1'
#
loop_
_entity.id
_entity.type
_entity.pdbx_description
1 polymer ?
#
loop_
_entity_poly.entity_id
_entity_poly.type
_entity_poly.pdbx_seq_one_letter_code
_entity_poly.pdbx_strand_id
1 'polypeptide(L)'
;MSISENIRNLALKGIEDFRKGSLAMIIANGLSLTATVLIIVFVFPYLSVLPLGTVMRRAAPSIDLLKSLDILGSLITVAAIMGVFGIVSLILTVYAIYIKFIPGSNKLKKWREDFSTPSTLMKIGYIGGLILIIFGIGIMIVLAITLLPTIGGRGTFSNPMDFLRFLAPLFGGLAIILIGGLLWLVGNIGLILLFLRFHSVFNEVPLLIAAILFILLIIMGLMAALPLIGIFIAIATAILTLTAWILSYIGLGNVIKKVQSQTTQLVLV
;
A
#
# COMPACT_ATOMS: atom_id res chain seq x y z
N MET A 1 -29.38 16.57 25.91
CA MET A 1 -28.43 16.28 24.82
C MET A 1 -29.26 16.02 23.56
N SER A 2 -29.34 17.01 22.66
CA SER A 2 -30.20 16.94 21.48
C SER A 2 -29.61 15.99 20.42
N ILE A 3 -30.47 15.41 19.57
CA ILE A 3 -30.08 14.49 18.48
C ILE A 3 -28.95 15.07 17.60
N SER A 4 -28.91 16.40 17.45
CA SER A 4 -27.87 17.11 16.68
C SER A 4 -26.47 17.00 17.29
N GLU A 5 -26.35 16.96 18.61
CA GLU A 5 -25.06 16.86 19.30
C GLU A 5 -24.42 15.48 19.11
N ASN A 6 -25.22 14.42 19.19
CA ASN A 6 -24.74 13.05 18.99
C ASN A 6 -24.26 12.83 17.54
N ILE A 7 -25.02 13.32 16.56
CA ILE A 7 -24.68 13.26 15.14
C ILE A 7 -23.37 14.01 14.84
N ARG A 8 -23.18 15.19 15.43
CA ARG A 8 -21.95 15.98 15.29
C ARG A 8 -20.73 15.29 15.93
N ASN A 9 -20.88 14.74 17.13
CA ASN A 9 -19.81 14.01 17.81
C ASN A 9 -19.38 12.78 16.99
N LEU A 10 -20.32 12.15 16.28
CA LEU A 10 -20.03 11.06 15.37
C LEU A 10 -19.20 11.54 14.16
N ALA A 11 -19.54 12.68 13.57
CA ALA A 11 -18.80 13.29 12.47
C ALA A 11 -17.36 13.62 12.88
N LEU A 12 -17.19 14.30 14.02
CA LEU A 12 -15.87 14.64 14.58
C LEU A 12 -15.00 13.40 14.78
N LYS A 13 -15.56 12.34 15.40
CA LYS A 13 -14.85 11.06 15.56
C LYS A 13 -14.48 10.44 14.22
N GLY A 14 -15.34 10.54 13.20
CA GLY A 14 -15.05 10.08 11.84
C GLY A 14 -13.86 10.81 11.23
N ILE A 15 -13.86 12.14 11.26
CA ILE A 15 -12.78 12.98 10.73
C ILE A 15 -11.47 12.74 11.50
N GLU A 16 -11.55 12.60 12.82
CA GLU A 16 -10.39 12.31 13.67
C GLU A 16 -9.77 10.95 13.36
N ASP A 17 -10.60 9.92 13.13
CA ASP A 17 -10.11 8.61 12.69
C ASP A 17 -9.42 8.71 11.34
N PHE A 18 -9.98 9.45 10.37
CA PHE A 18 -9.29 9.72 9.10
C PHE A 18 -7.96 10.42 9.31
N ARG A 19 -7.89 11.42 10.20
CA ARG A 19 -6.64 12.14 10.46
C ARG A 19 -5.57 11.21 11.06
N LYS A 20 -5.95 10.36 12.01
CA LYS A 20 -5.07 9.34 12.60
C LYS A 20 -4.64 8.30 11.56
N GLY A 21 -5.55 7.88 10.67
CA GLY A 21 -5.24 7.00 9.55
C GLY A 21 -4.24 7.62 8.57
N SER A 22 -4.42 8.90 8.22
CA SER A 22 -3.47 9.62 7.36
C SER A 22 -2.09 9.74 8.02
N LEU A 23 -2.02 9.99 9.33
CA LEU A 23 -0.75 9.98 10.06
C LEU A 23 -0.06 8.60 10.00
N ALA A 24 -0.80 7.52 10.21
CA ALA A 24 -0.27 6.16 10.08
C ALA A 24 0.23 5.90 8.66
N MET A 25 -0.47 6.38 7.63
CA MET A 25 -0.01 6.29 6.23
C MET A 25 1.25 7.11 5.96
N ILE A 26 1.41 8.30 6.57
CA ILE A 26 2.66 9.09 6.46
C ILE A 26 3.82 8.27 7.02
N ILE A 27 3.66 7.68 8.22
CA ILE A 27 4.71 6.88 8.85
C ILE A 27 5.00 5.62 8.02
N ALA A 28 3.96 4.92 7.56
CA ALA A 28 4.10 3.72 6.73
C ALA A 28 4.88 4.00 5.42
N ASN A 29 4.52 5.08 4.72
CA ASN A 29 5.19 5.47 3.47
C ASN A 29 6.60 6.01 3.73
N GLY A 30 6.84 6.72 4.84
CA GLY A 30 8.18 7.15 5.26
C GLY A 30 9.12 5.97 5.54
N LEU A 31 8.62 4.91 6.18
CA LEU A 31 9.37 3.67 6.40
C LEU A 31 9.65 2.93 5.08
N SER A 32 8.65 2.82 4.20
CA SER A 32 8.81 2.20 2.88
C SER A 32 9.81 2.95 2.01
N LEU A 33 9.78 4.30 2.03
CA LEU A 33 10.75 5.14 1.31
C LEU A 33 12.16 4.94 1.86
N THR A 34 12.32 4.95 3.19
CA THR A 34 13.62 4.68 3.84
C THR A 34 14.15 3.30 3.43
N ALA A 35 13.31 2.26 3.46
CA ALA A 35 13.69 0.92 3.03
C ALA A 35 14.13 0.91 1.55
N THR A 36 13.42 1.62 0.68
CA THR A 36 13.74 1.73 -0.75
C THR A 36 15.07 2.44 -0.98
N VAL A 37 15.34 3.53 -0.25
CA VAL A 37 16.62 4.24 -0.32
C VAL A 37 17.77 3.35 0.17
N LEU A 38 17.56 2.58 1.23
CA LEU A 38 18.56 1.61 1.69
C LEU A 38 18.87 0.55 0.63
N ILE A 39 17.87 0.04 -0.11
CA ILE A 39 18.11 -0.87 -1.25
C ILE A 39 19.02 -0.21 -2.29
N ILE A 40 18.70 1.02 -2.68
CA ILE A 40 19.44 1.74 -3.72
C ILE A 40 20.88 2.00 -3.26
N VAL A 41 21.09 2.38 -1.99
CA VAL A 41 22.43 2.70 -1.48
C VAL A 41 23.26 1.44 -1.23
N PHE A 42 22.66 0.40 -0.65
CA PHE A 42 23.41 -0.76 -0.16
C PHE A 42 23.34 -2.00 -1.05
N VAL A 43 22.31 -2.18 -1.88
CA VAL A 43 22.16 -3.39 -2.71
C VAL A 43 22.55 -3.10 -4.15
N PHE A 44 22.15 -1.94 -4.68
CA PHE A 44 22.40 -1.58 -6.09
C PHE A 44 23.89 -1.57 -6.49
N PRO A 45 24.84 -1.08 -5.67
CA PRO A 45 26.26 -1.14 -6.03
C PRO A 45 26.73 -2.57 -6.29
N TYR A 46 26.30 -3.53 -5.47
CA TYR A 46 26.66 -4.93 -5.67
C TYR A 46 26.00 -5.54 -6.90
N LEU A 47 24.76 -5.15 -7.22
CA LEU A 47 24.10 -5.58 -8.47
C LEU A 47 24.81 -5.07 -9.73
N SER A 48 25.39 -3.86 -9.68
CA SER A 48 26.14 -3.29 -10.80
C SER A 48 27.49 -3.94 -11.05
N VAL A 49 28.06 -4.57 -10.01
CA VAL A 49 29.36 -5.27 -10.08
C VAL A 49 29.18 -6.74 -10.42
N LEU A 50 27.99 -7.32 -10.26
CA LEU A 50 27.69 -8.68 -10.72
C LEU A 50 27.82 -8.74 -12.24
N PRO A 51 28.83 -9.44 -12.78
CA PRO A 51 28.99 -9.53 -14.21
C PRO A 51 27.93 -10.47 -14.74
N LEU A 52 26.81 -9.92 -15.22
CA LEU A 52 25.76 -10.68 -15.92
C LEU A 52 26.26 -11.43 -17.18
N GLY A 53 27.54 -11.28 -17.57
CA GLY A 53 28.12 -11.93 -18.75
C GLY A 53 29.55 -12.49 -18.64
N THR A 54 30.26 -12.45 -17.49
CA THR A 54 31.69 -12.88 -17.45
C THR A 54 32.04 -13.99 -16.46
N VAL A 55 31.06 -14.71 -15.90
CA VAL A 55 31.27 -15.83 -14.97
C VAL A 55 32.12 -16.99 -15.58
N MET A 56 32.39 -17.00 -16.88
CA MET A 56 33.25 -18.03 -17.49
C MET A 56 34.77 -17.78 -17.45
N ARG A 57 35.32 -16.70 -16.86
CA ARG A 57 36.77 -16.45 -17.01
C ARG A 57 37.51 -15.90 -15.79
N ARG A 58 37.73 -16.75 -14.79
CA ARG A 58 39.04 -17.09 -14.15
C ARG A 58 38.86 -17.54 -12.70
N ALA A 59 39.31 -18.75 -12.43
CA ALA A 59 39.53 -19.26 -11.08
C ALA A 59 40.84 -18.68 -10.49
N ALA A 60 40.72 -17.92 -9.41
CA ALA A 60 41.80 -17.70 -8.44
C ALA A 60 41.20 -17.84 -7.03
N PRO A 61 41.35 -19.01 -6.37
CA PRO A 61 40.62 -19.35 -5.16
C PRO A 61 41.48 -19.09 -3.91
N SER A 62 41.15 -18.09 -3.09
CA SER A 62 41.38 -18.07 -1.62
C SER A 62 41.12 -16.70 -0.98
N ILE A 63 41.58 -15.60 -1.58
CA ILE A 63 41.39 -14.25 -1.02
C ILE A 63 39.95 -13.72 -1.26
N ASP A 64 39.28 -14.24 -2.29
CA ASP A 64 37.90 -13.87 -2.63
C ASP A 64 36.84 -14.40 -1.65
N LEU A 65 37.14 -15.46 -0.89
CA LEU A 65 36.13 -16.13 -0.07
C LEU A 65 35.79 -15.33 1.20
N LEU A 66 36.79 -14.75 1.87
CA LEU A 66 36.58 -13.88 3.03
C LEU A 66 35.86 -12.57 2.64
N LYS A 67 36.25 -11.94 1.53
CA LYS A 67 35.54 -10.76 0.99
C LYS A 67 34.10 -11.09 0.60
N SER A 68 33.85 -12.28 0.06
CA SER A 68 32.49 -12.71 -0.28
C SER A 68 31.62 -12.92 0.97
N LEU A 69 32.18 -13.41 2.08
CA LEU A 69 31.46 -13.61 3.34
C LEU A 69 31.10 -12.28 4.02
N ASP A 70 31.99 -11.29 4.00
CA ASP A 70 31.70 -9.94 4.53
C ASP A 70 30.59 -9.24 3.73
N ILE A 71 30.63 -9.34 2.40
CA ILE A 71 29.56 -8.82 1.53
C ILE A 71 28.25 -9.52 1.85
N LEU A 72 28.25 -10.85 1.98
CA LEU A 72 27.06 -11.64 2.26
C LEU A 72 26.46 -11.32 3.65
N GLY A 73 27.31 -11.13 4.67
CA GLY A 73 26.90 -10.67 5.99
C GLY A 73 26.26 -9.28 5.98
N SER A 74 26.84 -8.34 5.21
CA SER A 74 26.27 -7.00 5.05
C SER A 74 24.92 -7.03 4.33
N LEU A 75 24.78 -7.86 3.28
CA LEU A 75 23.54 -8.03 2.52
C LEU A 75 22.44 -8.66 3.38
N ILE A 76 22.75 -9.66 4.20
CA ILE A 76 21.80 -10.26 5.14
C ILE A 76 21.30 -9.21 6.13
N THR A 77 22.21 -8.39 6.68
CA THR A 77 21.85 -7.35 7.65
C THR A 77 20.92 -6.31 7.03
N VAL A 78 21.24 -5.83 5.82
CA VAL A 78 20.41 -4.89 5.07
C VAL A 78 19.04 -5.51 4.74
N ALA A 79 19.02 -6.76 4.28
CA ALA A 79 17.78 -7.47 3.98
C ALA A 79 16.90 -7.65 5.24
N ALA A 80 17.49 -7.93 6.40
CA ALA A 80 16.77 -8.04 7.67
C ALA A 80 16.14 -6.71 8.08
N ILE A 81 16.89 -5.59 8.02
CA ILE A 81 16.38 -4.25 8.32
C ILE A 81 15.22 -3.89 7.38
N MET A 82 15.39 -4.14 6.08
CA MET A 82 14.35 -3.93 5.09
C MET A 82 13.10 -4.78 5.36
N GLY A 83 13.28 -6.04 5.73
CA GLY A 83 12.20 -6.94 6.09
C GLY A 83 11.38 -6.38 7.26
N VAL A 84 12.05 -5.90 8.30
CA VAL A 84 11.39 -5.27 9.46
C VAL A 84 10.63 -4.00 9.02
N PHE A 85 11.25 -3.10 8.28
CA PHE A 85 10.58 -1.87 7.81
C PHE A 85 9.39 -2.16 6.89
N GLY A 86 9.51 -3.15 6.01
CA GLY A 86 8.44 -3.60 5.14
C GLY A 86 7.26 -4.15 5.92
N ILE A 87 7.51 -5.01 6.92
CA ILE A 87 6.47 -5.59 7.78
C ILE A 87 5.77 -4.49 8.59
N VAL A 88 6.53 -3.58 9.23
CA VAL A 88 5.94 -2.49 10.03
C VAL A 88 5.12 -1.55 9.13
N SER A 89 5.63 -1.20 7.95
CA SER A 89 4.91 -0.40 6.96
C SER A 89 3.59 -1.06 6.57
N LEU A 90 3.61 -2.36 6.24
CA LEU A 90 2.42 -3.13 5.89
C LEU A 90 1.39 -3.15 7.03
N ILE A 91 1.82 -3.41 8.27
CA ILE A 91 0.94 -3.42 9.44
C ILE A 91 0.27 -2.05 9.64
N LEU A 92 1.04 -0.96 9.50
CA LEU A 92 0.51 0.41 9.61
C LEU A 92 -0.48 0.74 8.49
N THR A 93 -0.23 0.29 7.26
CA THR A 93 -1.18 0.46 6.14
C THR A 93 -2.48 -0.29 6.40
N VAL A 94 -2.40 -1.55 6.84
CA VAL A 94 -3.60 -2.34 7.22
C VAL A 94 -4.34 -1.66 8.37
N TYR A 95 -3.63 -1.21 9.40
CA TYR A 95 -4.23 -0.46 10.51
C TYR A 95 -4.95 0.81 10.01
N ALA A 96 -4.29 1.62 9.19
CA ALA A 96 -4.87 2.85 8.66
C ALA A 96 -6.14 2.58 7.86
N ILE A 97 -6.15 1.56 7.00
CA ILE A 97 -7.31 1.26 6.15
C ILE A 97 -8.45 0.65 6.98
N TYR A 98 -8.20 -0.44 7.70
CA TYR A 98 -9.26 -1.26 8.30
C TYR A 98 -9.72 -0.77 9.67
N ILE A 99 -8.81 -0.18 10.46
CA ILE A 99 -9.14 0.30 11.80
C ILE A 99 -9.53 1.79 11.79
N LYS A 100 -9.00 2.56 10.84
CA LYS A 100 -9.24 4.02 10.78
C LYS A 100 -10.15 4.45 9.64
N PHE A 101 -9.75 4.27 8.38
CA PHE A 101 -10.48 4.82 7.24
C PHE A 101 -11.87 4.20 7.05
N ILE A 102 -11.99 2.87 7.08
CA ILE A 102 -13.29 2.21 6.90
C ILE A 102 -14.27 2.59 8.03
N PRO A 103 -13.94 2.45 9.33
CA PRO A 103 -14.83 2.88 10.41
C PRO A 103 -15.11 4.38 10.40
N GLY A 104 -14.10 5.20 10.09
CA GLY A 104 -14.25 6.64 9.93
C GLY A 104 -15.27 6.99 8.85
N SER A 105 -15.20 6.34 7.69
CA SER A 105 -16.13 6.58 6.58
C SER A 105 -17.57 6.21 6.95
N ASN A 106 -17.76 5.12 7.70
CA ASN A 106 -19.06 4.69 8.17
C ASN A 106 -19.68 5.69 9.16
N LYS A 107 -18.85 6.32 10.01
CA LYS A 107 -19.30 7.39 10.91
C LYS A 107 -19.74 8.64 10.12
N LEU A 108 -19.00 8.99 9.08
CA LEU A 108 -19.35 10.12 8.19
C LEU A 108 -20.62 9.86 7.38
N LYS A 109 -20.82 8.64 6.89
CA LYS A 109 -22.05 8.22 6.20
C LYS A 109 -23.31 8.43 7.07
N LYS A 110 -23.20 8.19 8.38
CA LYS A 110 -24.29 8.43 9.34
C LYS A 110 -24.54 9.91 9.62
N TRP A 111 -23.54 10.76 9.35
CA TRP A 111 -23.66 12.21 9.53
C TRP A 111 -24.31 12.88 8.32
N ARG A 112 -23.83 12.59 7.09
CA ARG A 112 -24.44 13.08 5.84
C ARG A 112 -24.44 12.00 4.78
N GLU A 113 -25.52 11.96 4.01
CA GLU A 113 -25.73 11.01 2.92
C GLU A 113 -24.69 11.14 1.80
N ASP A 114 -24.11 12.32 1.58
CA ASP A 114 -23.07 12.57 0.58
C ASP A 114 -21.83 11.67 0.74
N PHE A 115 -21.59 11.16 1.95
CA PHE A 115 -20.47 10.24 2.26
C PHE A 115 -20.84 8.76 2.09
N SER A 116 -22.09 8.45 1.74
CA SER A 116 -22.56 7.07 1.60
C SER A 116 -21.88 6.30 0.47
N THR A 117 -21.75 6.93 -0.70
CA THR A 117 -21.12 6.34 -1.88
C THR A 117 -19.62 6.10 -1.66
N PRO A 118 -18.81 7.10 -1.26
CA PRO A 118 -17.40 6.88 -0.93
C PRO A 118 -17.18 5.78 0.12
N SER A 119 -17.97 5.78 1.21
CA SER A 119 -17.87 4.79 2.27
C SER A 119 -18.17 3.37 1.78
N THR A 120 -19.16 3.22 0.90
CA THR A 120 -19.53 1.92 0.32
C THR A 120 -18.44 1.40 -0.61
N LEU A 121 -17.88 2.25 -1.47
CA LEU A 121 -16.77 1.91 -2.36
C LEU A 121 -15.51 1.50 -1.58
N MET A 122 -15.15 2.25 -0.53
CA MET A 122 -14.03 1.90 0.35
C MET A 122 -14.25 0.54 1.01
N LYS A 123 -15.46 0.28 1.53
CA LYS A 123 -15.77 -0.99 2.20
C LYS A 123 -15.70 -2.18 1.25
N ILE A 124 -16.37 -2.10 0.11
CA ILE A 124 -16.39 -3.21 -0.87
C ILE A 124 -15.00 -3.40 -1.48
N GLY A 125 -14.35 -2.31 -1.90
CA GLY A 125 -13.07 -2.36 -2.57
C GLY A 125 -11.95 -2.89 -1.68
N TYR A 126 -11.77 -2.32 -0.49
CA TYR A 126 -10.70 -2.77 0.40
C TYR A 126 -10.99 -4.14 1.02
N ILE A 127 -12.16 -4.36 1.61
CA ILE A 127 -12.46 -5.66 2.27
C ILE A 127 -12.52 -6.79 1.23
N GLY A 128 -13.25 -6.58 0.14
CA GLY A 128 -13.35 -7.57 -0.93
C GLY A 128 -11.99 -7.83 -1.60
N GLY A 129 -11.24 -6.77 -1.87
CA GLY A 129 -9.89 -6.86 -2.44
C GLY A 129 -8.94 -7.64 -1.55
N LEU A 130 -8.90 -7.36 -0.24
CA LEU A 130 -8.02 -8.07 0.69
C LEU A 130 -8.37 -9.55 0.81
N ILE A 131 -9.67 -9.89 0.92
CA ILE A 131 -10.10 -11.30 1.01
C ILE A 131 -9.62 -12.07 -0.23
N LEU A 132 -9.81 -11.49 -1.42
CA LEU A 132 -9.38 -12.13 -2.67
C LEU A 132 -7.86 -12.24 -2.78
N ILE A 133 -7.11 -11.22 -2.38
CA ILE A 133 -5.65 -11.27 -2.37
C ILE A 133 -5.15 -12.37 -1.43
N ILE A 134 -5.66 -12.43 -0.20
CA ILE A 134 -5.28 -13.47 0.77
C ILE A 134 -5.63 -14.86 0.22
N PHE A 135 -6.82 -15.02 -0.35
CA PHE A 135 -7.25 -16.29 -0.93
C PHE A 135 -6.36 -16.72 -2.11
N GLY A 136 -6.05 -15.79 -3.01
CA GLY A 136 -5.15 -16.04 -4.15
C GLY A 136 -3.73 -16.40 -3.71
N ILE A 137 -3.18 -15.69 -2.72
CA ILE A 137 -1.88 -16.04 -2.11
C ILE A 137 -1.94 -17.43 -1.48
N GLY A 138 -3.00 -17.75 -0.73
CA GLY A 138 -3.20 -19.06 -0.11
C GLY A 138 -3.18 -20.20 -1.13
N ILE A 139 -3.88 -20.03 -2.26
CA ILE A 139 -3.86 -21.00 -3.38
C ILE A 139 -2.43 -21.17 -3.90
N MET A 140 -1.68 -20.08 -4.12
CA MET A 140 -0.31 -20.16 -4.61
C MET A 140 0.64 -20.83 -3.61
N ILE A 141 0.46 -20.61 -2.30
CA ILE A 141 1.26 -21.28 -1.26
C ILE A 141 0.97 -22.79 -1.22
N VAL A 142 -0.31 -23.18 -1.19
CA VAL A 142 -0.72 -24.59 -1.22
C VAL A 142 -0.16 -25.27 -2.47
N LEU A 143 -0.20 -24.58 -3.61
CA LEU A 143 0.39 -25.05 -4.85
C LEU A 143 1.91 -25.23 -4.75
N ALA A 144 2.62 -24.23 -4.24
CA ALA A 144 4.06 -24.27 -4.09
C ALA A 144 4.47 -25.47 -3.20
N ILE A 145 3.78 -25.70 -2.08
CA ILE A 145 4.07 -26.82 -1.17
C ILE A 145 3.77 -28.17 -1.83
N THR A 146 2.66 -28.30 -2.57
CA THR A 146 2.27 -29.56 -3.21
C THR A 146 3.13 -29.93 -4.40
N LEU A 147 3.70 -28.93 -5.11
CA LEU A 147 4.50 -29.15 -6.31
C LEU A 147 6.02 -29.09 -6.07
N LEU A 148 6.48 -28.51 -4.95
CA LEU A 148 7.89 -28.53 -4.56
C LEU A 148 8.53 -29.94 -4.60
N PRO A 149 7.88 -31.00 -4.06
CA PRO A 149 8.45 -32.36 -4.06
C PRO A 149 8.58 -32.94 -5.47
N THR A 150 7.63 -32.61 -6.36
CA THR A 150 7.57 -33.09 -7.74
C THR A 150 8.74 -32.53 -8.58
N ILE A 151 9.17 -31.30 -8.28
CA ILE A 151 10.28 -30.63 -8.95
C ILE A 151 11.62 -31.02 -8.29
N GLY A 152 11.65 -31.16 -6.95
CA GLY A 152 12.86 -31.42 -6.16
C GLY A 152 13.47 -32.82 -6.33
N GLY A 153 12.74 -33.80 -6.89
CA GLY A 153 13.24 -35.16 -7.08
C GLY A 153 14.04 -35.42 -8.36
N ARG A 154 13.72 -34.74 -9.48
CA ARG A 154 14.37 -34.96 -10.79
C ARG A 154 14.50 -33.72 -11.69
N GLY A 155 14.09 -32.53 -11.24
CA GLY A 155 14.35 -31.25 -11.92
C GLY A 155 13.77 -31.10 -13.34
N THR A 156 13.00 -32.07 -13.83
CA THR A 156 12.50 -32.10 -15.21
C THR A 156 11.02 -32.43 -15.21
N PHE A 157 10.23 -31.57 -15.87
CA PHE A 157 8.85 -31.87 -16.23
C PHE A 157 8.86 -33.00 -17.26
N SER A 158 8.90 -34.25 -16.78
CA SER A 158 9.00 -35.43 -17.64
C SER A 158 7.79 -35.60 -18.54
N ASN A 159 6.61 -35.12 -18.12
CA ASN A 159 5.42 -35.06 -18.95
C ASN A 159 4.94 -33.61 -19.13
N PRO A 160 4.50 -33.21 -20.34
CA PRO A 160 3.90 -31.89 -20.56
C PRO A 160 2.64 -31.66 -19.72
N MET A 161 1.95 -32.74 -19.33
CA MET A 161 0.79 -32.67 -18.44
C MET A 161 1.15 -32.20 -17.01
N ASP A 162 2.34 -32.54 -16.51
CA ASP A 162 2.80 -32.10 -15.19
C ASP A 162 3.12 -30.59 -15.19
N PHE A 163 3.64 -30.09 -16.31
CA PHE A 163 3.85 -28.66 -16.52
C PHE A 163 2.53 -27.89 -16.57
N LEU A 164 1.52 -28.38 -17.29
CA LEU A 164 0.21 -27.75 -17.33
C LEU A 164 -0.50 -27.76 -15.97
N ARG A 165 -0.39 -28.85 -15.21
CA ARG A 165 -0.90 -28.95 -13.84
C ARG A 165 -0.20 -27.99 -12.87
N PHE A 166 1.05 -27.65 -13.13
CA PHE A 166 1.77 -26.61 -12.40
C PHE A 166 1.29 -25.20 -12.80
N LEU A 167 1.16 -24.95 -14.10
CA LEU A 167 0.79 -23.62 -14.62
C LEU A 167 -0.66 -23.23 -14.32
N ALA A 168 -1.62 -24.13 -14.50
CA ALA A 168 -3.05 -23.81 -14.38
C ALA A 168 -3.43 -23.13 -13.03
N PRO A 169 -3.07 -23.68 -11.86
CA PRO A 169 -3.34 -23.05 -10.58
C PRO A 169 -2.49 -21.80 -10.31
N LEU A 170 -1.31 -21.68 -10.92
CA LEU A 170 -0.50 -20.45 -10.84
C LEU A 170 -1.21 -19.29 -11.58
N PHE A 171 -1.71 -19.55 -12.79
CA PHE A 171 -2.54 -18.58 -13.52
C PHE A 171 -3.87 -18.31 -12.81
N GLY A 172 -4.49 -19.34 -12.22
CA GLY A 172 -5.71 -19.18 -11.42
C GLY A 172 -5.50 -18.28 -10.20
N GLY A 173 -4.43 -18.53 -9.43
CA GLY A 173 -4.05 -17.69 -8.28
C GLY A 173 -3.72 -16.26 -8.67
N LEU A 174 -2.94 -16.07 -9.74
CA LEU A 174 -2.63 -14.74 -10.29
C LEU A 174 -3.89 -14.00 -10.76
N ALA A 175 -4.83 -14.68 -11.42
CA ALA A 175 -6.09 -14.08 -11.85
C ALA A 175 -6.92 -13.60 -10.65
N ILE A 176 -7.00 -14.40 -9.57
CA ILE A 176 -7.70 -14.01 -8.33
C ILE A 176 -7.02 -12.81 -7.68
N ILE A 177 -5.68 -12.79 -7.59
CA ILE A 177 -4.91 -11.66 -7.05
C ILE A 177 -5.16 -10.40 -7.89
N LEU A 178 -5.21 -10.53 -9.22
CA LEU A 178 -5.48 -9.41 -10.13
C LEU A 178 -6.89 -8.84 -9.91
N ILE A 179 -7.91 -9.69 -9.79
CA ILE A 179 -9.28 -9.25 -9.44
C ILE A 179 -9.29 -8.56 -8.07
N GLY A 180 -8.56 -9.10 -7.09
CA GLY A 180 -8.39 -8.47 -5.77
C GLY A 180 -7.72 -7.10 -5.86
N GLY A 181 -6.72 -6.95 -6.72
CA GLY A 181 -6.05 -5.67 -6.99
C GLY A 181 -6.98 -4.65 -7.66
N LEU A 182 -7.84 -5.09 -8.60
CA LEU A 182 -8.87 -4.22 -9.19
C LEU A 182 -9.90 -3.77 -8.15
N LEU A 183 -10.32 -4.64 -7.22
CA LEU A 183 -11.17 -4.24 -6.11
C LEU A 183 -10.47 -3.27 -5.15
N TRP A 184 -9.18 -3.48 -4.88
CA TRP A 184 -8.39 -2.53 -4.10
C TRP A 184 -8.35 -1.13 -4.76
N LEU A 185 -8.26 -1.08 -6.10
CA LEU A 185 -8.37 0.17 -6.86
C LEU A 185 -9.72 0.85 -6.62
N VAL A 186 -10.83 0.11 -6.63
CA VAL A 186 -12.17 0.64 -6.28
C VAL A 186 -12.18 1.25 -4.88
N GLY A 187 -11.47 0.64 -3.92
CA GLY A 187 -11.30 1.18 -2.57
C GLY A 187 -10.61 2.55 -2.57
N ASN A 188 -9.53 2.68 -3.35
CA ASN A 188 -8.81 3.95 -3.54
C ASN A 188 -9.68 5.02 -4.20
N ILE A 189 -10.52 4.66 -5.17
CA ILE A 189 -11.50 5.58 -5.76
C ILE A 189 -12.48 6.09 -4.69
N GLY A 190 -12.95 5.20 -3.82
CA GLY A 190 -13.77 5.58 -2.67
C GLY A 190 -13.08 6.61 -1.76
N LEU A 191 -11.80 6.42 -1.45
CA LEU A 191 -11.02 7.37 -0.67
C LEU A 191 -10.86 8.74 -1.37
N ILE A 192 -10.59 8.74 -2.67
CA ILE A 192 -10.48 9.97 -3.48
C ILE A 192 -11.79 10.76 -3.44
N LEU A 193 -12.91 10.09 -3.70
CA LEU A 193 -14.23 10.71 -3.67
C LEU A 193 -14.54 11.28 -2.27
N LEU A 194 -14.12 10.61 -1.21
CA LEU A 194 -14.29 11.09 0.15
C LEU A 194 -13.54 12.41 0.41
N PHE A 195 -12.30 12.54 -0.08
CA PHE A 195 -11.55 13.81 0.01
C PHE A 195 -12.17 14.92 -0.83
N LEU A 196 -12.65 14.62 -2.04
CA LEU A 196 -13.40 15.58 -2.85
C LEU A 196 -14.68 16.04 -2.16
N ARG A 197 -15.41 15.13 -1.50
CA ARG A 197 -16.60 15.48 -0.71
C ARG A 197 -16.25 16.36 0.48
N PHE A 198 -15.16 16.07 1.20
CA PHE A 198 -14.69 16.96 2.25
C PHE A 198 -14.36 18.36 1.73
N HIS A 199 -13.69 18.46 0.59
CA HIS A 199 -13.45 19.75 -0.04
C HIS A 199 -14.76 20.48 -0.37
N SER A 200 -15.73 19.80 -0.98
CA SER A 200 -17.02 20.43 -1.33
C SER A 200 -17.82 20.94 -0.13
N VAL A 201 -17.69 20.28 1.02
CA VAL A 201 -18.44 20.64 2.24
C VAL A 201 -17.72 21.71 3.05
N PHE A 202 -16.39 21.63 3.15
CA PHE A 202 -15.61 22.48 4.06
C PHE A 202 -14.73 23.51 3.36
N ASN A 203 -14.68 23.48 2.03
CA ASN A 203 -13.82 24.32 1.19
C ASN A 203 -12.34 24.27 1.60
N GLU A 204 -11.84 23.06 1.91
CA GLU A 204 -10.43 22.84 2.27
C GLU A 204 -9.62 22.49 1.03
N VAL A 205 -8.81 23.44 0.55
CA VAL A 205 -7.94 23.27 -0.62
C VAL A 205 -6.94 22.11 -0.48
N PRO A 206 -6.29 21.86 0.69
CA PRO A 206 -5.35 20.75 0.82
C PRO A 206 -5.96 19.39 0.51
N LEU A 207 -7.25 19.18 0.81
CA LEU A 207 -7.95 17.93 0.53
C LEU A 207 -8.25 17.74 -0.96
N LEU A 208 -8.53 18.83 -1.68
CA LEU A 208 -8.66 18.80 -3.13
C LEU A 208 -7.33 18.41 -3.79
N ILE A 209 -6.24 19.05 -3.37
CA ILE A 209 -4.90 18.74 -3.91
C ILE A 209 -4.53 17.28 -3.60
N ALA A 210 -4.78 16.81 -2.37
CA ALA A 210 -4.55 15.42 -2.01
C ALA A 210 -5.33 14.45 -2.91
N ALA A 211 -6.61 14.73 -3.17
CA ALA A 211 -7.43 13.91 -4.07
C ALA A 211 -6.86 13.85 -5.50
N ILE A 212 -6.41 14.99 -6.05
CA ILE A 212 -5.77 15.05 -7.37
C ILE A 212 -4.47 14.23 -7.37
N LEU A 213 -3.65 14.34 -6.32
CA LEU A 213 -2.42 13.55 -6.20
C LEU A 213 -2.71 12.05 -6.16
N PHE A 214 -3.77 11.62 -5.46
CA PHE A 214 -4.18 10.20 -5.47
C PHE A 214 -4.64 9.72 -6.86
N ILE A 215 -5.30 10.57 -7.65
CA ILE A 215 -5.65 10.24 -9.04
C ILE A 215 -4.37 10.06 -9.87
N LEU A 216 -3.40 10.97 -9.75
CA LEU A 216 -2.11 10.84 -10.42
C LEU A 216 -1.36 9.57 -10.02
N LEU A 217 -1.41 9.20 -8.73
CA LEU A 217 -0.81 7.97 -8.23
C LEU A 217 -1.43 6.71 -8.84
N ILE A 218 -2.74 6.70 -9.10
CA ILE A 218 -3.39 5.60 -9.84
C ILE A 218 -2.81 5.48 -11.24
N ILE A 219 -2.69 6.59 -11.97
CA ILE A 219 -2.15 6.61 -13.34
C ILE A 219 -0.69 6.15 -13.35
N MET A 220 0.13 6.66 -12.42
CA MET A 220 1.53 6.26 -12.29
C MET A 220 1.69 4.79 -11.92
N GLY A 221 0.81 4.25 -11.06
CA GLY A 221 0.81 2.83 -10.72
C GLY A 221 0.57 1.93 -11.94
N LEU A 222 -0.29 2.34 -12.88
CA LEU A 222 -0.50 1.62 -14.13
C LEU A 222 0.73 1.71 -15.05
N MET A 223 1.40 2.86 -15.09
CA MET A 223 2.63 3.04 -15.87
C MET A 223 3.84 2.29 -15.30
N ALA A 224 3.87 2.07 -13.99
CA ALA A 224 4.95 1.35 -13.31
C ALA A 224 5.06 -0.13 -13.74
N ALA A 225 4.05 -0.68 -14.43
CA ALA A 225 4.13 -2.00 -15.04
C ALA A 225 5.15 -2.09 -16.20
N LEU A 226 5.67 -0.94 -16.68
CA LEU A 226 6.67 -0.89 -17.75
C LEU A 226 8.10 -1.05 -17.19
N PRO A 227 8.88 -2.06 -17.64
CA PRO A 227 10.15 -2.44 -17.01
C PRO A 227 11.29 -1.41 -17.15
N LEU A 228 11.24 -0.48 -18.10
CA LEU A 228 12.36 0.42 -18.41
C LEU A 228 12.37 1.75 -17.62
N ILE A 229 11.28 2.13 -16.97
CA ILE A 229 11.14 3.44 -16.29
C ILE A 229 10.93 3.27 -14.77
N GLY A 230 11.04 2.03 -14.27
CA GLY A 230 10.56 1.65 -12.95
C GLY A 230 11.18 2.39 -11.77
N ILE A 231 12.50 2.63 -11.76
CA ILE A 231 13.19 3.22 -10.59
C ILE A 231 12.81 4.70 -10.40
N PHE A 232 12.83 5.50 -11.47
CA PHE A 232 12.45 6.92 -11.38
C PHE A 232 10.97 7.08 -11.04
N ILE A 233 10.10 6.25 -11.65
CA ILE A 233 8.67 6.23 -11.33
C ILE A 233 8.44 5.83 -9.87
N ALA A 234 9.18 4.85 -9.33
CA ALA A 234 9.03 4.42 -7.95
C ALA A 234 9.33 5.54 -6.95
N ILE A 235 10.45 6.27 -7.14
CA ILE A 235 10.82 7.40 -6.28
C ILE A 235 9.78 8.52 -6.37
N ALA A 236 9.38 8.89 -7.59
CA ALA A 236 8.37 9.93 -7.80
C ALA A 236 7.01 9.54 -7.17
N THR A 237 6.59 8.28 -7.32
CA THR A 237 5.36 7.75 -6.72
C THR A 237 5.43 7.80 -5.20
N ALA A 238 6.57 7.43 -4.60
CA ALA A 238 6.75 7.46 -3.15
C ALA A 238 6.64 8.90 -2.59
N ILE A 239 7.30 9.86 -3.25
CA ILE A 239 7.24 11.28 -2.85
C ILE A 239 5.80 11.81 -2.96
N LEU A 240 5.14 11.58 -4.11
CA LEU A 240 3.76 12.03 -4.33
C LEU A 240 2.80 11.41 -3.32
N THR A 241 2.98 10.12 -2.99
CA THR A 241 2.18 9.43 -1.97
C THR A 241 2.35 10.07 -0.60
N LEU A 242 3.59 10.34 -0.20
CA LEU A 242 3.88 11.01 1.06
C LEU A 242 3.26 12.41 1.12
N THR A 243 3.41 13.20 0.05
CA THR A 243 2.81 14.54 -0.06
C THR A 243 1.28 14.49 0.01
N ALA A 244 0.63 13.56 -0.68
CA ALA A 244 -0.82 13.39 -0.64
C ALA A 244 -1.33 13.10 0.79
N TRP A 245 -0.63 12.25 1.54
CA TRP A 245 -0.99 11.93 2.93
C TRP A 245 -0.72 13.09 3.89
N ILE A 246 0.37 13.85 3.71
CA ILE A 246 0.65 15.06 4.50
C ILE A 246 -0.45 16.11 4.29
N LEU A 247 -0.82 16.38 3.03
CA LEU A 247 -1.90 17.31 2.71
C LEU A 247 -3.25 16.84 3.26
N SER A 248 -3.52 15.54 3.19
CA SER A 248 -4.71 14.93 3.80
C SER A 248 -4.73 15.17 5.31
N TYR A 249 -3.61 14.94 6.00
CA TYR A 249 -3.50 15.15 7.44
C TYR A 249 -3.74 16.61 7.86
N ILE A 250 -3.13 17.55 7.14
CA ILE A 250 -3.30 19.00 7.38
C ILE A 250 -4.75 19.42 7.13
N GLY A 251 -5.30 19.04 5.96
CA GLY A 251 -6.66 19.39 5.56
C GLY A 251 -7.71 18.87 6.55
N LEU A 252 -7.58 17.61 7.00
CA LEU A 252 -8.46 17.04 8.01
C LEU A 252 -8.35 17.76 9.36
N GLY A 253 -7.16 18.25 9.72
CA GLY A 253 -6.98 19.08 10.91
C GLY A 253 -7.78 20.39 10.86
N ASN A 254 -7.83 21.05 9.70
CA ASN A 254 -8.63 22.25 9.50
C ASN A 254 -10.13 21.96 9.54
N VAL A 255 -10.57 20.85 8.92
CA VAL A 255 -11.97 20.42 8.98
C VAL A 255 -12.42 20.24 10.43
N ILE A 256 -11.60 19.59 11.28
CA ILE A 256 -11.91 19.40 12.71
C ILE A 256 -12.13 20.76 13.40
N LYS A 257 -11.23 21.72 13.18
CA LYS A 257 -11.35 23.06 13.78
C LYS A 257 -12.64 23.77 13.34
N LYS A 258 -13.02 23.68 12.06
CA LYS A 258 -14.25 24.27 11.52
C LYS A 258 -15.51 23.64 12.12
N VAL A 259 -15.55 22.31 12.25
CA VAL A 259 -16.70 21.63 12.88
C VAL A 259 -16.80 21.98 14.38
N GLN A 260 -15.65 22.14 15.06
CA GLN A 260 -15.63 22.56 16.46
C GLN A 260 -16.08 24.02 16.63
N SER A 261 -15.64 24.96 15.78
CA SER A 261 -16.02 26.38 15.92
C SER A 261 -17.51 26.64 15.68
N GLN A 262 -18.13 25.90 14.76
CA GLN A 262 -19.59 25.93 14.56
C GLN A 262 -20.36 25.48 15.81
N THR A 263 -19.74 24.72 16.72
CA THR A 263 -20.36 24.31 17.99
C THR A 263 -20.45 25.47 18.97
N THR A 264 -19.40 26.29 19.06
CA THR A 264 -19.35 27.40 20.01
C THR A 264 -20.38 28.48 19.68
N GLN A 265 -20.65 28.73 18.40
CA GLN A 265 -21.63 29.73 17.96
C GLN A 265 -23.08 29.33 18.29
N LEU A 266 -23.40 28.04 18.37
CA LEU A 266 -24.74 27.55 18.68
C LEU A 266 -25.05 27.49 20.18
N VAL A 267 -24.04 27.61 21.05
CA VAL A 267 -24.22 27.58 22.52
C VAL A 267 -24.38 29.00 23.10
N LEU A 268 -23.99 30.01 22.34
CA LEU A 268 -24.09 31.43 22.74
C LEU A 268 -25.38 32.10 22.25
N VAL A 269 -26.25 31.36 21.58
CA VAL A 269 -27.59 31.78 21.11
C VAL A 269 -28.62 30.99 21.91
#